data_AF-A0A927NSU3-F1
#
_entry.id   AF-A0A927NSU3-F1
#
_cell.length_a   1.000
_cell.length_b   1.000
_cell.length_c   1.000
_cell.angle_alpha   90.00
_cell.angle_beta   90.00
_cell.angle_gamma   90.00
#
_symmetry.space_group_name_H-M   'P 1'
#
loop_
_entity.id
_entity.type
_entity.pdbx_description
1 polymer ?
#
loop_
_entity_poly.entity_id
_entity_poly.type
_entity_poly.pdbx_seq_one_letter_code
_entity_poly.pdbx_strand_id
1 'polypeptide(L)'
;MKENYIHNNTNSQRIKVKETYLIDGIFYFVPEQGNFDMIYRAAMGVYWHEKHKSLYYDEPIPFERAFYWINEALKNEYGVILYLKN
;
A
#
# COMPACT_ATOMS: atom_id res chain seq x y z
N MET A 1 -8.68 -22.01 28.99
CA MET A 1 -8.67 -21.40 27.64
C MET A 1 -8.35 -19.92 27.84
N LYS A 2 -7.27 -19.41 27.27
CA LYS A 2 -6.93 -17.98 27.37
C LYS A 2 -7.46 -17.30 26.12
N GLU A 3 -8.46 -16.44 26.30
CA GLU A 3 -8.93 -15.52 25.27
C GLU A 3 -7.80 -14.51 25.01
N ASN A 4 -7.19 -14.58 23.84
CA ASN A 4 -6.19 -13.61 23.42
C ASN A 4 -6.94 -12.36 22.95
N TYR A 5 -6.79 -11.30 23.74
CA TYR A 5 -7.26 -9.95 23.46
C TYR A 5 -6.84 -9.50 22.07
N ILE A 6 -7.81 -9.28 21.18
CA ILE A 6 -7.61 -8.51 19.95
C ILE A 6 -7.35 -7.07 20.39
N HIS A 7 -6.08 -6.69 20.48
CA HIS A 7 -5.69 -5.28 20.52
C HIS A 7 -6.03 -4.68 19.16
N ASN A 8 -7.21 -4.06 19.08
CA ASN A 8 -7.53 -3.08 18.03
C ASN A 8 -6.62 -1.87 18.24
N ASN A 9 -5.39 -1.96 17.74
CA ASN A 9 -4.46 -0.83 17.72
C ASN A 9 -4.84 0.04 16.50
N THR A 10 -5.85 0.90 16.66
CA THR A 10 -6.41 1.78 15.62
C THR A 10 -5.52 2.97 15.25
N ASN A 11 -4.20 2.80 15.31
CA ASN A 11 -3.25 3.77 14.79
C ASN A 11 -2.47 3.11 13.67
N SER A 12 -3.10 2.99 12.49
CA SER A 12 -2.37 2.59 11.29
C SER A 12 -1.19 3.54 11.09
N GLN A 13 0.00 2.98 10.98
CA GLN A 13 1.21 3.77 10.75
C GLN A 13 1.08 4.50 9.42
N ARG A 14 1.32 5.81 9.41
CA ARG A 14 1.20 6.63 8.20
C ARG A 14 2.57 6.80 7.55
N ILE A 15 2.64 6.52 6.25
CA ILE A 15 3.86 6.67 5.46
C ILE A 15 3.58 7.63 4.32
N LYS A 16 4.47 8.61 4.14
CA LYS A 16 4.34 9.57 3.06
C LYS A 16 4.71 8.92 1.72
N VAL A 17 4.01 9.30 0.67
CA VAL A 17 4.45 9.03 -0.71
C VAL A 17 5.52 10.05 -1.09
N LYS A 18 6.70 9.54 -1.44
CA LYS A 18 7.84 10.34 -1.93
C LYS A 18 7.60 10.80 -3.36
N GLU A 19 7.14 9.88 -4.20
CA GLU A 19 7.03 10.07 -5.65
C GLU A 19 5.92 9.18 -6.21
N THR A 20 5.27 9.67 -7.27
CA THR A 20 4.36 8.87 -8.09
C THR A 20 4.78 8.97 -9.55
N TYR A 21 4.64 7.87 -10.28
CA TYR A 21 4.87 7.85 -11.72
C TYR A 21 3.88 6.92 -12.43
N LEU A 22 3.73 7.12 -13.73
CA LEU A 22 2.80 6.39 -14.59
C LEU A 22 3.60 5.66 -15.67
N ILE A 23 3.45 4.35 -15.76
CA ILE A 23 4.05 3.53 -16.83
C ILE A 23 2.92 2.68 -17.41
N ASP A 24 2.72 2.79 -18.73
CA ASP A 24 1.71 2.03 -19.47
C ASP A 24 0.29 2.09 -18.86
N GLY A 25 -0.06 3.25 -18.29
CA GLY A 25 -1.36 3.49 -17.64
C GLY A 25 -1.48 2.96 -16.20
N ILE A 26 -0.42 2.36 -15.65
CA ILE A 26 -0.36 1.89 -14.26
C ILE A 26 0.35 2.92 -13.37
N PHE A 27 -0.32 3.33 -12.30
CA PHE A 27 0.26 4.22 -11.29
C PHE A 27 1.14 3.44 -10.30
N TYR A 28 2.34 3.95 -10.10
CA TYR A 28 3.28 3.46 -9.11
C TYR A 28 3.48 4.50 -8.02
N PHE A 29 3.52 4.04 -6.77
CA PHE A 29 3.63 4.88 -5.59
C PHE A 29 4.89 4.49 -4.82
N VAL A 30 5.87 5.40 -4.75
CA VAL A 30 7.10 5.20 -4.00
C VAL A 30 6.89 5.73 -2.57
N PRO A 31 6.79 4.88 -1.55
CA PRO A 31 6.77 5.31 -0.16
C PRO A 31 8.13 5.91 0.28
N GLU A 32 8.13 6.86 1.21
CA GLU A 32 9.38 7.42 1.77
C GLU A 32 10.18 6.39 2.58
N GLN A 33 9.52 5.36 3.11
CA GLN A 33 10.11 4.29 3.89
C GLN A 33 9.26 3.02 3.81
N GLY A 34 9.84 1.89 4.19
CA GLY A 34 9.16 0.60 4.23
C GLY A 34 9.58 -0.33 3.09
N ASN A 35 9.37 -1.62 3.31
CA ASN A 35 9.49 -2.65 2.30
C ASN A 35 8.23 -3.52 2.36
N PHE A 36 7.58 -3.71 1.22
CA PHE A 36 6.26 -4.32 1.11
C PHE A 36 6.30 -5.58 0.23
N ASP A 37 7.41 -6.32 0.25
CA ASP A 37 7.62 -7.56 -0.53
C ASP A 37 6.50 -8.62 -0.38
N MET A 38 5.73 -8.60 0.72
CA MET A 38 4.65 -9.55 1.00
C MET A 38 3.24 -8.99 0.72
N ILE A 39 3.12 -7.80 0.12
CA ILE A 39 1.82 -7.15 -0.14
C ILE A 39 0.86 -8.01 -0.97
N TYR A 40 1.38 -8.93 -1.79
CA TYR A 40 0.58 -9.88 -2.55
C TYR A 40 -0.33 -10.78 -1.67
N ARG A 41 0.01 -10.97 -0.39
CA ARG A 41 -0.77 -11.77 0.57
C ARG A 41 -2.11 -11.16 0.93
N ALA A 42 -2.27 -9.84 0.76
CA ALA A 42 -3.56 -9.19 0.88
C ALA A 42 -4.58 -9.70 -0.15
N ALA A 43 -4.13 -10.30 -1.26
CA ALA A 43 -4.96 -10.82 -2.36
C ALA A 43 -5.89 -9.74 -2.98
N MET A 44 -5.37 -8.50 -3.12
CA MET A 44 -6.14 -7.33 -3.60
C MET A 44 -5.64 -6.76 -4.94
N GLY A 45 -4.87 -7.52 -5.73
CA GLY A 45 -4.32 -7.01 -7.01
C GLY A 45 -3.24 -5.92 -6.84
N VAL A 46 -2.64 -5.81 -5.66
CA VAL A 46 -1.57 -4.85 -5.35
C VAL A 46 -0.25 -5.59 -5.21
N TYR A 47 0.79 -5.02 -5.81
CA TYR A 47 2.11 -5.64 -5.89
C TYR A 47 3.21 -4.65 -5.50
N TRP A 48 4.35 -5.21 -5.12
CA TRP A 48 5.55 -4.48 -4.80
C TRP A 48 6.60 -4.67 -5.90
N HIS A 49 7.10 -3.57 -6.43
CA HIS A 49 8.15 -3.55 -7.44
C HIS A 49 9.52 -3.33 -6.79
N GLU A 50 10.21 -4.41 -6.48
CA GLU A 50 11.43 -4.40 -5.64
C GLU A 50 12.53 -3.45 -6.12
N LYS A 51 12.81 -3.41 -7.43
CA LYS A 51 13.86 -2.54 -8.01
C LYS A 51 13.58 -1.05 -7.84
N HIS A 52 12.30 -0.67 -7.90
CA HIS A 52 11.87 0.74 -7.86
C HIS A 52 11.28 1.12 -6.51
N LYS A 53 11.21 0.17 -5.58
CA LYS A 53 10.65 0.33 -4.24
C LYS A 53 9.29 1.01 -4.29
N SER A 54 8.40 0.51 -5.15
CA SER A 54 7.11 1.12 -5.43
C SER A 54 5.96 0.10 -5.34
N LEU A 55 4.79 0.59 -4.99
CA LEU A 55 3.54 -0.16 -4.99
C LEU A 55 2.72 0.19 -6.22
N TYR A 56 2.04 -0.79 -6.79
CA TYR A 56 1.13 -0.58 -7.92
C TYR A 56 -0.05 -1.54 -7.87
N TYR A 57 -1.15 -1.14 -8.49
CA TYR A 57 -2.30 -2.00 -8.79
C TYR A 57 -2.13 -2.55 -10.21
N ASP A 58 -2.44 -3.82 -10.46
CA ASP A 58 -2.13 -4.50 -11.73
C ASP A 58 -2.96 -4.09 -12.95
N GLU A 59 -4.03 -3.31 -12.76
CA GLU A 59 -4.85 -2.79 -13.85
C GLU A 59 -4.70 -1.25 -14.05
N PRO A 60 -4.82 -0.76 -15.30
CA PRO A 60 -4.84 0.67 -15.57
C PRO A 60 -6.18 1.27 -15.14
N ILE A 61 -6.18 1.94 -13.98
CA ILE A 61 -7.35 2.57 -13.38
C ILE A 61 -7.05 4.02 -12.98
N PRO A 62 -8.08 4.88 -12.78
CA PRO A 62 -7.87 6.25 -12.31
C PRO A 62 -7.06 6.31 -11.02
N PHE A 63 -6.28 7.39 -10.88
CA PHE A 63 -5.33 7.59 -9.78
C PHE A 63 -5.95 7.35 -8.41
N GLU A 64 -7.15 7.90 -8.16
CA GLU A 64 -7.85 7.80 -6.88
C GLU A 64 -8.24 6.35 -6.56
N ARG A 65 -8.60 5.55 -7.57
CA ARG A 65 -8.91 4.13 -7.38
C ARG A 65 -7.65 3.31 -7.13
N ALA A 66 -6.58 3.56 -7.87
CA ALA A 66 -5.29 2.91 -7.63
C ALA A 66 -4.79 3.21 -6.19
N PHE A 67 -4.84 4.48 -5.79
CA PHE A 67 -4.43 4.91 -4.46
C PHE A 67 -5.30 4.30 -3.36
N TYR A 68 -6.62 4.18 -3.58
CA TYR A 68 -7.53 3.51 -2.65
C TYR A 68 -7.16 2.04 -2.44
N TRP A 69 -7.02 1.26 -3.52
CA TRP A 69 -6.74 -0.17 -3.41
C TRP A 69 -5.37 -0.46 -2.79
N ILE A 70 -4.36 0.34 -3.11
CA ILE A 70 -3.03 0.24 -2.50
C ILE A 70 -3.11 0.48 -0.99
N ASN A 71 -3.89 1.47 -0.55
CA ASN A 71 -4.08 1.73 0.89
C ASN A 71 -4.84 0.61 1.60
N GLU A 72 -5.87 0.04 0.98
CA GLU A 72 -6.60 -1.09 1.57
C GLU A 72 -5.69 -2.32 1.72
N ALA A 73 -4.87 -2.62 0.70
CA ALA A 73 -3.91 -3.72 0.75
C ALA A 73 -2.86 -3.52 1.85
N LEU A 74 -2.30 -2.30 1.96
CA LEU A 74 -1.31 -1.98 3.00
C LEU A 74 -1.90 -2.03 4.40
N LYS A 75 -3.13 -1.57 4.56
CA LYS A 75 -3.82 -1.62 5.84
C LYS A 75 -4.09 -3.06 6.25
N ASN A 76 -4.47 -3.92 5.30
CA ASN A 76 -4.74 -5.33 5.54
C ASN A 76 -3.48 -6.12 5.92
N GLU A 77 -2.40 -6.00 5.13
CA GLU A 77 -1.19 -6.82 5.31
C GLU A 77 -0.22 -6.24 6.35
N TYR A 78 -0.09 -4.91 6.41
CA TYR A 78 0.95 -4.23 7.21
C TYR A 78 0.40 -3.30 8.29
N GLY A 79 -0.91 -3.03 8.32
CA GLY A 79 -1.47 -2.02 9.21
C GLY A 79 -0.98 -0.60 8.89
N VAL A 80 -0.61 -0.33 7.64
CA VAL A 80 -0.01 0.93 7.15
C VAL A 80 -0.97 1.65 6.22
N ILE A 81 -0.92 2.99 6.20
CA ILE A 81 -1.64 3.84 5.24
C ILE A 81 -0.66 4.83 4.59
N LEU A 82 -0.70 4.94 3.27
CA LEU A 82 -0.01 5.98 2.52
C LEU A 82 -0.76 7.31 2.56
N TYR A 83 -0.03 8.42 2.51
CA TYR A 83 -0.61 9.73 2.29
C TYR A 83 0.23 10.59 1.35
N LEU A 84 -0.47 11.41 0.55
CA LEU A 84 0.13 12.44 -0.29
C LEU A 84 0.32 13.70 0.56
N LYS A 85 1.42 14.43 0.34
CA LYS A 85 1.62 15.75 0.96
C LYS A 85 1.27 16.82 -0.07
N ASN A 86 0.52 17.84 0.36
CA ASN A 86 0.27 19.05 -0.41
C ASN A 86 1.55 19.85 -0.64
#